data_AF-A0A8S3ZTW0-F1
#
_entry.id   AF-A0A8S3ZTW0-F1
#
_cell.length_a   1.000
_cell.length_b   1.000
_cell.length_c   1.000
_cell.angle_alpha   90.00
_cell.angle_beta   90.00
_cell.angle_gamma   90.00
#
_symmetry.space_group_name_H-M   'P 1'
#
loop_
_entity.id
_entity.type
_entity.pdbx_description
1 polymer ?
#
loop_
_entity_poly.entity_id
_entity_poly.type
_entity_poly.pdbx_seq_one_letter_code
_entity_poly.pdbx_strand_id
1 'polypeptide(L)'
;MSSADIFAKIGAGVGIVPLLALVENMAIGKAFARANNYKIDPTQELLAIGIANIISSFVSSYPITGSFSRTAVNSQSGVRTPLGGIWTGGLVILALCVLTPWFYYIPKSALAAVIIAAVIQMVEYHVVIVLWKANKWDLFTFVITFICSLVVGIEYGILIGIGLSLLLILYPISRPKIKFTEKSGLLIVTPLQGLNFPGSEYLEMKALDKTMSKSKHLNIVLNMEHFSDLDYTSLQSIKSLHADCVKHGIKLIVANGMPRIMRLLMAGNIKDLTICDTLKDAVKDSSLQDGNPSIIANEDDEEEKPFVSRL
;
A
#
# COMPACT_ATOMS: atom_id res chain seq x y z
N MET A 1 -36.12 -7.65 22.88
CA MET A 1 -34.77 -7.04 22.83
C MET A 1 -34.90 -5.79 21.98
N SER A 2 -34.58 -4.61 22.51
CA SER A 2 -34.67 -3.37 21.73
C SER A 2 -33.63 -3.38 20.62
N SER A 3 -33.87 -2.68 19.50
CA SER A 3 -32.88 -2.55 18.42
C SER A 3 -31.54 -2.03 18.95
N ALA A 4 -31.59 -1.12 19.93
CA ALA A 4 -30.39 -0.60 20.60
C ALA A 4 -29.61 -1.71 21.34
N ASP A 5 -30.29 -2.65 21.99
CA ASP A 5 -29.65 -3.77 22.71
C ASP A 5 -29.00 -4.77 21.72
N ILE A 6 -29.58 -4.92 20.53
CA ILE A 6 -29.03 -5.76 19.46
C ILE A 6 -27.71 -5.14 18.97
N PHE A 7 -27.72 -3.85 18.63
CA PHE A 7 -26.49 -3.17 18.19
C PHE A 7 -25.42 -3.12 19.29
N ALA A 8 -25.82 -2.93 20.56
CA ALA A 8 -24.90 -2.96 21.68
C ALA A 8 -24.26 -4.35 21.90
N LYS A 9 -25.00 -5.45 21.65
CA LYS A 9 -24.47 -6.82 21.76
C LYS A 9 -23.56 -7.21 20.61
N ILE A 10 -23.84 -6.76 19.38
CA ILE A 10 -22.98 -7.06 18.23
C ILE A 10 -21.72 -6.18 18.26
N GLY A 11 -21.80 -4.98 18.80
CA GLY A 11 -20.65 -4.10 19.01
C GLY A 11 -19.89 -3.81 17.71
N ALA A 12 -18.56 -3.94 17.75
CA ALA A 12 -17.70 -3.73 16.58
C ALA A 12 -17.90 -4.78 15.46
N GLY A 13 -18.49 -5.94 15.78
CA GLY A 13 -18.72 -7.03 14.83
C GLY A 13 -19.59 -6.63 13.63
N VAL A 14 -20.46 -5.62 13.78
CA VAL A 14 -21.32 -5.11 12.69
C VAL A 14 -20.50 -4.63 11.50
N GLY A 15 -19.34 -4.02 11.74
CA GLY A 15 -18.45 -3.54 10.68
C GLY A 15 -17.39 -4.57 10.27
N ILE A 16 -16.89 -5.34 11.24
CA ILE A 16 -15.77 -6.26 11.02
C ILE A 16 -16.21 -7.49 10.23
N VAL A 17 -17.37 -8.09 10.56
CA VAL A 17 -17.83 -9.34 9.94
C VAL A 17 -18.05 -9.17 8.42
N PRO A 18 -18.75 -8.13 7.92
CA PRO A 18 -18.91 -7.94 6.48
C PRO A 18 -17.60 -7.63 5.75
N LEU A 19 -16.71 -6.85 6.37
CA LEU A 19 -15.41 -6.53 5.81
C LEU A 19 -14.55 -7.80 5.68
N LEU A 20 -14.55 -8.64 6.71
CA LEU A 20 -13.85 -9.91 6.70
C LEU A 20 -14.42 -10.85 5.64
N ALA A 21 -15.75 -10.99 5.57
CA ALA A 21 -16.41 -11.81 4.56
C ALA A 21 -16.05 -11.35 3.13
N LEU A 22 -15.95 -10.04 2.90
CA LEU A 22 -15.51 -9.50 1.61
C LEU A 22 -14.04 -9.81 1.32
N VAL A 23 -13.14 -9.56 2.27
CA VAL A 23 -11.70 -9.80 2.08
C VAL A 23 -11.45 -11.28 1.85
N GLU A 24 -12.10 -12.16 2.60
CA GLU A 24 -12.03 -13.61 2.45
C GLU A 24 -12.57 -14.05 1.08
N ASN A 25 -13.78 -13.61 0.70
CA ASN A 25 -14.37 -13.97 -0.59
C ASN A 25 -13.50 -13.50 -1.77
N MET A 26 -12.96 -12.27 -1.69
CA MET A 26 -12.06 -11.73 -2.71
C MET A 26 -10.72 -12.46 -2.77
N ALA A 27 -10.16 -12.87 -1.63
CA ALA A 27 -8.92 -13.63 -1.57
C ALA A 27 -9.08 -15.01 -2.23
N ILE A 28 -10.16 -15.73 -1.88
CA ILE A 28 -10.51 -17.02 -2.49
C ILE A 28 -10.74 -16.83 -3.99
N GLY A 29 -11.60 -15.89 -4.37
CA GLY A 29 -11.92 -15.62 -5.77
C GLY A 29 -10.66 -15.38 -6.59
N LYS A 30 -9.78 -14.47 -6.15
CA LYS A 30 -8.54 -14.15 -6.88
C LYS A 30 -7.60 -15.36 -6.99
N ALA A 31 -7.52 -16.20 -5.95
CA ALA A 31 -6.70 -17.41 -6.00
C ALA A 31 -7.18 -18.38 -7.09
N PHE A 32 -8.49 -18.67 -7.14
CA PHE A 32 -9.06 -19.57 -8.14
C PHE A 32 -9.12 -18.95 -9.55
N ALA A 33 -9.30 -17.63 -9.65
CA ALA A 33 -9.25 -16.89 -10.91
C ALA A 33 -7.89 -17.00 -11.58
N ARG A 34 -6.81 -16.85 -10.79
CA ARG A 34 -5.43 -17.06 -11.26
C ARG A 34 -5.20 -18.51 -11.67
N ALA A 35 -5.64 -19.47 -10.86
CA ALA A 35 -5.44 -20.90 -11.15
C ALA A 35 -6.17 -21.36 -12.43
N ASN A 36 -7.34 -20.80 -12.71
CA ASN A 36 -8.20 -21.20 -13.82
C ASN A 36 -8.25 -20.19 -14.99
N ASN A 37 -7.35 -19.19 -14.99
CA ASN A 37 -7.20 -18.18 -16.05
C ASN A 37 -8.48 -17.40 -16.40
N TYR A 38 -9.25 -16.97 -15.39
CA TYR A 38 -10.38 -16.06 -15.58
C TYR A 38 -10.19 -14.76 -14.79
N LYS A 39 -11.02 -13.76 -15.09
CA LYS A 39 -11.03 -12.47 -14.39
C LYS A 39 -12.24 -12.39 -13.47
N ILE A 40 -12.04 -11.74 -12.32
CA ILE A 40 -13.11 -11.43 -11.37
C ILE A 40 -13.30 -9.92 -11.33
N ASP A 41 -14.55 -9.48 -11.31
CA ASP A 41 -14.93 -8.11 -11.00
C ASP A 41 -15.20 -7.99 -9.48
N PRO A 42 -14.36 -7.26 -8.72
CA PRO A 42 -14.56 -7.06 -7.29
C PRO A 42 -15.91 -6.43 -6.94
N THR A 43 -16.42 -5.54 -7.80
CA THR A 43 -17.70 -4.84 -7.57
C THR A 43 -18.85 -5.83 -7.64
N GLN A 44 -18.82 -6.73 -8.63
CA GLN A 44 -19.83 -7.76 -8.80
C GLN A 44 -19.80 -8.77 -7.66
N GLU A 45 -18.63 -9.18 -7.19
CA GLU A 45 -18.50 -10.08 -6.03
C GLU A 45 -19.05 -9.46 -4.75
N LEU A 46 -18.76 -8.16 -4.51
CA LEU A 46 -19.30 -7.42 -3.37
C LEU A 46 -20.83 -7.32 -3.43
N LEU A 47 -21.40 -7.02 -4.60
CA LEU A 47 -22.85 -6.99 -4.78
C LEU A 47 -23.46 -8.38 -4.58
N ALA A 48 -22.84 -9.43 -5.11
CA ALA A 48 -23.32 -10.80 -4.99
C ALA A 48 -23.36 -11.27 -3.52
N ILE A 49 -22.27 -11.09 -2.77
CA ILE A 49 -22.22 -11.47 -1.35
C ILE A 49 -23.16 -10.62 -0.49
N GLY A 50 -23.31 -9.33 -0.81
CA GLY A 50 -24.22 -8.43 -0.12
C GLY A 50 -25.69 -8.81 -0.32
N ILE A 51 -26.12 -9.00 -1.56
CA ILE A 51 -27.48 -9.44 -1.90
C ILE A 51 -27.76 -10.82 -1.30
N ALA A 52 -26.81 -11.75 -1.39
CA ALA A 52 -26.96 -13.09 -0.84
C ALA A 52 -27.15 -13.05 0.69
N ASN A 53 -26.38 -12.20 1.40
CA ASN A 53 -26.56 -12.02 2.85
C ASN A 53 -27.90 -11.38 3.20
N ILE A 54 -28.34 -10.35 2.45
CA ILE A 54 -29.66 -9.72 2.64
C ILE A 54 -30.77 -10.77 2.50
N ILE A 55 -30.77 -11.55 1.41
CA ILE A 55 -31.77 -12.59 1.18
C ILE A 55 -31.71 -13.66 2.28
N SER A 56 -30.50 -14.08 2.68
CA SER A 56 -30.33 -15.11 3.72
C SER A 56 -30.80 -14.67 5.11
N SER A 57 -30.81 -13.37 5.39
CA SER A 57 -31.28 -12.84 6.68
C SER A 57 -32.77 -13.12 6.92
N PHE A 58 -33.58 -13.21 5.86
CA PHE A 58 -35.02 -13.51 5.96
C PHE A 58 -35.31 -14.96 6.38
N VAL A 59 -34.32 -15.85 6.27
CA VAL A 59 -34.43 -17.27 6.66
C VAL A 59 -33.62 -17.60 7.92
N SER A 60 -33.26 -16.59 8.72
CA SER A 60 -32.45 -16.75 9.94
C SER A 60 -31.09 -17.40 9.70
N SER A 61 -30.47 -17.16 8.54
CA SER A 61 -29.13 -17.64 8.23
C SER A 61 -28.07 -16.89 9.02
N TYR A 62 -26.97 -17.57 9.34
CA TYR A 62 -25.72 -16.89 9.69
C TYR A 62 -25.16 -16.13 8.47
N PRO A 63 -24.35 -15.08 8.69
CA PRO A 63 -23.66 -14.40 7.61
C PRO A 63 -22.86 -15.39 6.76
N ILE A 64 -23.08 -15.33 5.45
CA ILE A 64 -22.43 -16.21 4.48
C ILE A 64 -21.17 -15.53 3.91
N THR A 65 -20.13 -16.34 3.75
CA THR A 65 -18.83 -15.97 3.19
C THR A 65 -18.33 -17.06 2.23
N GLY A 66 -17.30 -16.75 1.45
CA GLY A 66 -16.55 -17.74 0.68
C GLY A 66 -15.88 -18.77 1.60
N SER A 67 -15.52 -19.94 1.06
CA SER A 67 -14.82 -20.97 1.85
C SER A 67 -13.74 -21.63 1.01
N PHE A 68 -12.48 -21.49 1.43
CA PHE A 68 -11.33 -22.09 0.75
C PHE A 68 -11.51 -23.60 0.54
N SER A 69 -11.89 -24.32 1.60
CA SER A 69 -12.06 -25.77 1.55
C SER A 69 -13.19 -26.20 0.59
N ARG A 70 -14.38 -25.58 0.68
CA ARG A 70 -15.52 -25.94 -0.18
C ARG A 70 -15.27 -25.58 -1.64
N THR A 71 -14.68 -24.41 -1.89
CA THR A 71 -14.34 -23.98 -3.25
C THR A 71 -13.25 -24.85 -3.87
N ALA A 72 -12.25 -25.28 -3.09
CA ALA A 72 -11.21 -26.20 -3.56
C ALA A 72 -11.80 -27.54 -4.01
N VAL A 73 -12.64 -28.17 -3.18
CA VAL A 73 -13.30 -29.44 -3.53
C VAL A 73 -14.21 -29.25 -4.75
N ASN A 74 -14.98 -28.16 -4.81
CA ASN A 74 -15.86 -27.87 -5.93
C ASN A 74 -15.09 -27.68 -7.25
N SER A 75 -13.95 -26.98 -7.22
CA SER A 75 -13.08 -26.79 -8.37
C SER A 75 -12.39 -28.09 -8.80
N GLN A 76 -11.91 -28.90 -7.86
CA GLN A 76 -11.29 -30.21 -8.15
C GLN A 76 -12.30 -31.22 -8.70
N SER A 77 -13.56 -31.09 -8.33
CA SER A 77 -14.66 -31.91 -8.85
C SER A 77 -15.07 -31.52 -10.29
N GLY A 78 -14.43 -30.52 -10.89
CA GLY A 78 -14.68 -30.10 -12.27
C GLY A 78 -15.92 -29.23 -12.48
N VAL A 79 -16.48 -28.65 -11.41
CA VAL A 79 -17.64 -27.76 -11.51
C VAL A 79 -17.24 -26.43 -12.15
N ARG A 80 -17.92 -26.06 -13.23
CA ARG A 80 -17.59 -24.86 -14.04
C ARG A 80 -18.66 -23.76 -14.00
N THR A 81 -19.81 -24.02 -13.38
CA THR A 81 -20.94 -23.10 -13.36
C THR A 81 -21.42 -22.85 -11.93
N PRO A 82 -21.98 -21.66 -11.61
CA PRO A 82 -22.58 -21.38 -10.31
C PRO A 82 -23.75 -22.30 -9.95
N LEU A 83 -24.34 -22.99 -10.94
CA LEU A 83 -25.42 -23.96 -10.74
C LEU A 83 -25.02 -25.12 -9.82
N GLY A 84 -23.72 -25.41 -9.67
CA GLY A 84 -23.25 -26.38 -8.66
C GLY A 84 -23.65 -26.00 -7.23
N GLY A 85 -23.82 -24.71 -6.94
CA GLY A 85 -24.35 -24.21 -5.68
C GLY A 85 -25.80 -24.64 -5.42
N ILE A 86 -26.63 -24.70 -6.46
CA ILE A 86 -28.03 -25.15 -6.35
C ILE A 86 -28.07 -26.64 -6.02
N TRP A 87 -27.24 -27.45 -6.69
CA TRP A 87 -27.18 -28.88 -6.44
C TRP A 87 -26.69 -29.19 -5.02
N THR A 88 -25.61 -28.54 -4.60
CA THR A 88 -25.07 -28.70 -3.24
C THR A 88 -26.06 -28.21 -2.18
N GLY A 89 -26.70 -27.06 -2.37
CA GLY A 89 -27.75 -26.55 -1.47
C GLY A 89 -28.97 -27.48 -1.39
N GLY A 90 -29.45 -27.98 -2.52
CA GLY A 90 -30.56 -28.93 -2.58
C GLY A 90 -30.25 -30.25 -1.87
N LEU A 91 -29.02 -30.77 -2.05
CA LEU A 91 -28.56 -31.96 -1.35
C LEU A 91 -28.50 -31.74 0.16
N VAL A 92 -28.02 -30.58 0.62
CA VAL A 92 -28.01 -30.22 2.05
C VAL A 92 -29.43 -30.17 2.61
N ILE A 93 -30.38 -29.53 1.91
CA ILE A 93 -31.79 -29.49 2.34
C ILE A 93 -32.38 -30.90 2.41
N LEU A 94 -32.14 -31.74 1.40
CA LEU A 94 -32.60 -33.13 1.38
C LEU A 94 -32.00 -33.93 2.54
N ALA A 95 -30.71 -33.77 2.81
CA ALA A 95 -30.03 -34.41 3.92
C ALA A 95 -30.62 -33.95 5.27
N LEU A 96 -30.94 -32.66 5.43
CA LEU A 96 -31.58 -32.18 6.65
C LEU A 96 -33.03 -32.67 6.80
N CYS A 97 -33.78 -32.86 5.72
CA CYS A 97 -35.14 -33.38 5.80
C CYS A 97 -35.18 -34.89 6.10
N VAL A 98 -34.25 -35.68 5.55
CA VAL A 98 -34.30 -37.16 5.61
C VAL A 98 -33.27 -37.75 6.57
N LEU A 99 -32.04 -37.22 6.59
CA LEU A 99 -30.90 -37.80 7.31
C LEU A 99 -30.70 -37.23 8.73
N THR A 100 -31.43 -36.19 9.14
CA THR A 100 -31.28 -35.59 10.48
C THR A 100 -31.35 -36.59 11.65
N PRO A 101 -32.24 -37.60 11.67
CA PRO A 101 -32.26 -38.59 12.75
C PRO A 101 -30.95 -39.40 12.84
N TRP A 102 -30.27 -39.60 11.71
CA TRP A 102 -29.03 -40.37 11.62
C TRP A 102 -27.81 -39.55 12.04
N PHE A 103 -27.85 -38.22 11.85
CA PHE A 103 -26.77 -37.33 12.29
C PHE A 103 -26.55 -37.34 13.80
N TYR A 104 -27.56 -37.74 14.59
CA TYR A 104 -27.42 -37.94 16.03
C TYR A 104 -26.29 -38.92 16.41
N TYR A 105 -26.06 -39.94 15.57
CA TYR A 105 -25.05 -40.97 15.83
C TYR A 105 -23.63 -40.56 15.42
N ILE A 106 -23.44 -39.39 14.82
CA ILE A 106 -22.12 -38.93 14.39
C ILE A 106 -21.30 -38.54 15.63
N PRO A 107 -20.18 -39.23 15.92
CA PRO A 107 -19.37 -38.91 17.07
C PRO A 107 -18.66 -37.57 16.88
N LYS A 108 -18.63 -36.74 17.94
CA LYS A 108 -17.96 -35.43 17.91
C LYS A 108 -16.47 -35.54 17.54
N SER A 109 -15.82 -36.67 17.86
CA SER A 109 -14.44 -36.95 17.47
C SER A 109 -14.24 -37.05 15.96
N ALA A 110 -15.19 -37.61 15.22
CA ALA A 110 -15.13 -37.67 13.76
C ALA A 110 -15.24 -36.25 13.15
N LEU A 111 -16.14 -35.42 13.68
CA LEU A 111 -16.26 -34.01 13.26
C LEU A 111 -14.98 -33.22 13.54
N ALA A 112 -14.37 -33.40 14.72
CA ALA A 112 -13.10 -32.77 15.05
C ALA A 112 -11.96 -33.23 14.13
N ALA A 113 -11.88 -34.52 13.82
CA ALA A 113 -10.87 -35.06 12.90
C ALA A 113 -10.99 -34.45 11.49
N VAL A 114 -12.21 -34.29 10.98
CA VAL A 114 -12.45 -33.65 9.68
C VAL A 114 -12.02 -32.18 9.69
N ILE A 115 -12.32 -31.44 10.76
CA ILE A 115 -11.90 -30.03 10.89
C ILE A 115 -10.37 -29.92 10.94
N ILE A 116 -9.69 -30.75 11.75
CA ILE A 116 -8.22 -30.75 11.85
C ILE A 116 -7.59 -31.09 10.50
N ALA A 117 -8.11 -32.12 9.81
CA ALA A 117 -7.60 -32.52 8.49
C ALA A 117 -7.75 -31.41 7.43
N ALA A 118 -8.84 -30.64 7.49
CA ALA A 118 -9.06 -29.50 6.60
C ALA A 118 -8.11 -28.33 6.91
N VAL A 119 -7.91 -28.00 8.19
CA VAL A 119 -7.10 -26.84 8.61
C VAL A 119 -5.60 -27.09 8.43
N ILE A 120 -5.10 -28.31 8.63
CA ILE A 120 -3.67 -28.63 8.44
C ILE A 120 -3.18 -28.26 7.04
N GLN A 121 -4.02 -28.45 6.01
CA GLN A 121 -3.68 -28.12 4.63
C GLN A 121 -3.65 -26.61 4.35
N MET A 122 -4.25 -25.79 5.21
CA MET A 122 -4.27 -24.33 5.07
C MET A 122 -3.02 -23.67 5.66
N VAL A 123 -2.16 -24.40 6.38
CA VAL A 123 -0.97 -23.82 7.02
C VAL A 123 0.21 -23.79 6.04
N GLU A 124 0.50 -22.61 5.50
CA GLU A 124 1.59 -22.39 4.55
C GLU A 124 2.91 -21.97 5.23
N TYR A 125 3.66 -22.94 5.78
CA TYR A 125 4.92 -22.65 6.49
C TYR A 125 6.01 -22.00 5.63
N HIS A 126 5.98 -22.23 4.31
CA HIS A 126 6.95 -21.66 3.38
C HIS A 126 6.93 -20.13 3.37
N VAL A 127 5.74 -19.53 3.57
CA VAL A 127 5.55 -18.06 3.57
C VAL A 127 6.39 -17.40 4.65
N VAL A 128 6.52 -18.03 5.82
CA VAL A 128 7.33 -17.49 6.95
C VAL A 128 8.81 -17.41 6.56
N ILE A 129 9.33 -18.41 5.84
CA ILE A 129 10.73 -18.43 5.39
C ILE A 129 10.97 -17.35 4.35
N VAL A 130 10.02 -17.17 3.42
CA VAL A 130 10.08 -16.11 2.40
C VAL A 130 10.05 -14.73 3.05
N LEU A 131 9.14 -14.50 4.00
CA LEU A 131 9.05 -13.24 4.77
C LEU A 131 10.36 -12.94 5.51
N TRP A 132 10.96 -13.94 6.17
CA TRP A 132 12.23 -13.76 6.86
C TRP A 132 13.36 -13.32 5.92
N LYS A 133 13.43 -13.91 4.72
CA LYS A 133 14.45 -13.58 3.71
C LYS A 133 14.18 -12.24 3.00
N ALA A 134 12.92 -11.88 2.79
CA ALA A 134 12.53 -10.68 2.07
C ALA A 134 12.61 -9.42 2.94
N ASN A 135 11.87 -9.38 4.06
CA ASN A 135 11.79 -8.20 4.91
C ASN A 135 11.37 -8.57 6.35
N LYS A 136 12.25 -8.27 7.31
CA LYS A 136 12.01 -8.54 8.74
C LYS A 136 10.80 -7.78 9.30
N TRP A 137 10.48 -6.60 8.76
CA TRP A 137 9.31 -5.83 9.20
C TRP A 137 7.98 -6.48 8.82
N ASP A 138 7.94 -7.17 7.67
CA ASP A 138 6.74 -7.88 7.24
C ASP A 138 6.54 -9.13 8.08
N LEU A 139 7.62 -9.83 8.43
CA LEU A 139 7.57 -10.92 9.40
C LEU A 139 7.10 -10.46 10.79
N PHE A 140 7.62 -9.33 11.27
CA PHE A 140 7.20 -8.77 12.56
C PHE A 140 5.70 -8.49 12.59
N THR A 141 5.18 -7.87 11.52
CA THR A 141 3.74 -7.62 11.37
C THR A 141 2.94 -8.92 11.32
N PHE A 142 3.42 -9.93 10.60
CA PHE A 142 2.80 -11.26 10.55
C PHE A 142 2.72 -11.90 11.94
N VAL A 143 3.82 -11.93 12.69
CA VAL A 143 3.88 -12.55 14.02
C VAL A 143 2.97 -11.82 15.01
N ILE A 144 2.98 -10.48 15.02
CA ILE A 144 2.09 -9.71 15.90
C ILE A 144 0.63 -9.96 15.55
N THR A 145 0.28 -9.90 14.26
CA THR A 145 -1.10 -10.15 13.82
C THR A 145 -1.55 -11.54 14.25
N PHE A 146 -0.72 -12.56 14.06
CA PHE A 146 -0.99 -13.93 14.46
C PHE A 146 -1.22 -14.08 15.98
N ILE A 147 -0.30 -13.54 16.79
CA ILE A 147 -0.41 -13.63 18.26
C ILE A 147 -1.64 -12.86 18.76
N CYS A 148 -1.89 -11.66 18.23
CA CYS A 148 -3.06 -10.86 18.59
C CYS A 148 -4.37 -11.56 18.22
N SER A 149 -4.45 -12.17 17.03
CA SER A 149 -5.61 -12.95 16.61
C SER A 149 -5.88 -14.15 17.52
N LEU A 150 -4.83 -14.79 18.06
CA LEU A 150 -4.94 -15.94 18.94
C LEU A 150 -5.35 -15.56 20.38
N VAL A 151 -4.81 -14.46 20.91
CA VAL A 151 -5.02 -14.05 22.31
C VAL A 151 -6.25 -13.17 22.50
N VAL A 152 -6.45 -12.19 21.61
CA VAL A 152 -7.50 -11.16 21.74
C VAL A 152 -8.73 -11.53 20.90
N GLY A 153 -8.54 -12.31 19.85
CA GLY A 153 -9.58 -12.71 18.90
C GLY A 153 -9.28 -12.21 17.49
N ILE A 154 -9.82 -12.93 16.52
CA ILE A 154 -9.53 -12.71 15.09
C ILE A 154 -9.90 -11.31 14.64
N GLU A 155 -11.04 -10.78 15.11
CA GLU A 155 -11.55 -9.45 14.77
C GLU A 155 -10.53 -8.34 15.09
N TYR A 156 -10.03 -8.31 16.32
CA TYR A 156 -9.05 -7.32 16.77
C TYR A 156 -7.66 -7.57 16.18
N GLY A 157 -7.25 -8.83 16.04
CA GLY A 157 -5.97 -9.16 15.42
C GLY A 157 -5.86 -8.64 14.00
N ILE A 158 -6.94 -8.74 13.20
CA ILE A 158 -6.99 -8.20 11.84
C ILE A 158 -6.87 -6.67 11.84
N LEU A 159 -7.62 -5.97 12.69
CA LEU A 159 -7.54 -4.50 12.79
C LEU A 159 -6.13 -4.03 13.14
N ILE A 160 -5.49 -4.71 14.09
CA ILE A 160 -4.10 -4.42 14.49
C ILE A 160 -3.15 -4.68 13.31
N GLY A 161 -3.30 -5.80 12.60
CA GLY A 161 -2.48 -6.14 11.44
C GLY A 161 -2.60 -5.14 10.29
N ILE A 162 -3.83 -4.68 10.00
CA ILE A 162 -4.07 -3.62 9.00
C ILE A 162 -3.42 -2.31 9.45
N GLY A 163 -3.60 -1.93 10.72
CA GLY A 163 -2.99 -0.72 11.29
C GLY A 163 -1.46 -0.73 11.22
N LEU A 164 -0.82 -1.84 11.59
CA LEU A 164 0.62 -2.04 11.48
C LEU A 164 1.10 -1.96 10.02
N SER A 165 0.37 -2.61 9.10
CA SER A 165 0.70 -2.59 7.67
C SER A 165 0.62 -1.18 7.11
N LEU A 166 -0.44 -0.42 7.46
CA LEU A 166 -0.59 0.98 7.09
C LEU A 166 0.55 1.84 7.65
N LEU A 167 0.92 1.62 8.91
CA LEU A 167 2.00 2.37 9.55
C LEU A 167 3.36 2.09 8.89
N LEU A 168 3.65 0.84 8.54
CA LEU A 168 4.87 0.46 7.81
C LEU A 168 4.93 1.06 6.40
N ILE A 169 3.78 1.20 5.72
CA ILE A 169 3.70 1.88 4.43
C ILE A 169 3.86 3.40 4.60
N LEU A 170 3.23 3.97 5.62
CA LEU A 170 3.21 5.41 5.86
C LEU A 170 4.59 5.93 6.30
N TYR A 171 5.33 5.17 7.11
CA TYR A 171 6.64 5.59 7.62
C TYR A 171 7.65 6.02 6.54
N PRO A 172 7.94 5.23 5.48
CA PRO A 172 8.84 5.65 4.42
C PRO A 172 8.26 6.78 3.55
N ILE A 173 6.93 6.89 3.42
CA ILE A 173 6.27 7.99 2.71
C ILE A 173 6.45 9.31 3.47
N SER A 174 6.38 9.27 4.81
CA SER A 174 6.62 10.44 5.67
C SER A 174 8.09 10.84 5.79
N ARG A 175 9.01 9.92 5.51
CA ARG A 175 10.46 10.16 5.56
C ARG A 175 11.13 9.71 4.27
N PRO A 176 10.85 10.40 3.15
CA PRO A 176 11.40 10.02 1.85
C PRO A 176 12.93 10.04 1.92
N LYS A 177 13.54 9.05 1.26
CA LYS A 177 15.01 9.02 1.12
C LYS A 177 15.43 10.12 0.15
N ILE A 178 16.32 10.98 0.59
CA ILE A 178 16.80 12.14 -0.17
C ILE A 178 18.28 11.96 -0.44
N LYS A 179 18.66 12.01 -1.72
CA LYS A 179 20.05 12.01 -2.16
C LYS A 179 20.51 13.45 -2.31
N PHE A 180 21.63 13.77 -1.66
CA PHE A 180 22.27 15.08 -1.77
C PHE A 180 23.53 14.92 -2.60
N THR A 181 23.64 15.68 -3.69
CA THR A 181 24.82 15.69 -4.57
C THR A 181 25.33 17.12 -4.69
N GLU A 182 26.63 17.32 -4.61
CA GLU A 182 27.25 18.64 -4.75
C GLU A 182 27.99 18.71 -6.10
N LYS A 183 27.68 19.72 -6.90
CA LYS A 183 28.35 19.98 -8.19
C LYS A 183 28.50 21.48 -8.41
N SER A 184 29.71 21.93 -8.75
CA SER A 184 30.00 23.30 -9.20
C SER A 184 29.45 24.44 -8.31
N GLY A 185 29.43 24.27 -6.99
CA GLY A 185 28.87 25.28 -6.08
C GLY A 185 27.35 25.19 -5.87
N LEU A 186 26.70 24.11 -6.31
CA LEU A 186 25.28 23.84 -6.08
C LEU A 186 25.05 22.58 -5.25
N LEU A 187 24.03 22.64 -4.41
CA LEU A 187 23.48 21.49 -3.70
C LEU A 187 22.26 20.95 -4.46
N ILE A 188 22.42 19.81 -5.11
CA ILE A 188 21.34 19.10 -5.79
C ILE A 188 20.64 18.18 -4.77
N VAL A 189 19.39 18.50 -4.47
CA VAL A 189 18.49 17.73 -3.62
C VAL A 189 17.62 16.87 -4.53
N THR A 190 17.85 15.56 -4.53
CA THR A 190 17.05 14.61 -5.32
C THR A 190 16.30 13.66 -4.40
N PRO A 191 15.00 13.90 -4.16
CA PRO A 191 14.13 12.92 -3.52
C PRO A 191 14.03 11.67 -4.41
N LEU A 192 14.26 10.49 -3.83
CA LEU A 192 14.20 9.21 -4.56
C LEU A 192 12.76 8.71 -4.75
N GLN A 193 11.78 9.44 -4.23
CA GLN A 193 10.35 9.15 -4.28
C GLN A 193 9.61 10.46 -4.50
N GLY A 194 8.39 10.39 -5.02
CA GLY A 194 7.51 11.57 -5.14
C GLY A 194 7.21 12.20 -3.78
N LEU A 195 6.86 13.49 -3.80
CA LEU A 195 6.54 14.25 -2.60
C LEU A 195 5.04 14.33 -2.40
N ASN A 196 4.57 13.70 -1.33
CA ASN A 196 3.20 13.77 -0.86
C ASN A 196 3.17 14.47 0.51
N PHE A 197 1.98 14.94 0.91
CA PHE A 197 1.69 15.56 2.20
C PHE A 197 2.51 15.02 3.38
N PRO A 198 2.58 13.70 3.65
CA PRO A 198 3.24 13.21 4.85
C PRO A 198 4.76 13.46 4.88
N GLY A 199 5.40 13.64 3.72
CA GLY A 199 6.84 13.79 3.57
C GLY A 199 7.31 15.18 3.18
N SER A 200 6.39 16.12 2.94
CA SER A 200 6.71 17.45 2.43
C SER A 200 7.56 18.27 3.42
N GLU A 201 7.13 18.34 4.67
CA GLU A 201 7.84 19.04 5.74
C GLU A 201 9.20 18.42 6.05
N TYR A 202 9.31 17.08 5.97
CA TYR A 202 10.58 16.39 6.18
C TYR A 202 11.61 16.76 5.11
N LEU A 203 11.20 16.87 3.84
CA LEU A 203 12.06 17.31 2.76
C LEU A 203 12.53 18.75 2.98
N GLU A 204 11.59 19.65 3.27
CA GLU A 204 11.86 21.07 3.53
C GLU A 204 12.89 21.26 4.64
N MET A 205 12.64 20.66 5.82
CA MET A 205 13.54 20.74 6.97
C MET A 205 14.93 20.19 6.64
N LYS A 206 15.02 19.02 5.98
CA LYS A 206 16.30 18.37 5.72
C LYS A 206 17.09 19.05 4.59
N ALA A 207 16.41 19.61 3.60
CA ALA A 207 17.04 20.42 2.55
C ALA A 207 17.64 21.70 3.16
N LEU A 208 16.88 22.38 4.03
CA LEU A 208 17.33 23.59 4.68
C LEU A 208 18.50 23.33 5.65
N ASP A 209 18.36 22.35 6.56
CA ASP A 209 19.39 21.99 7.54
C ASP A 209 20.71 21.60 6.85
N LYS A 210 20.64 20.84 5.75
CA LYS A 210 21.84 20.45 5.00
C LYS A 210 22.50 21.62 4.27
N THR A 211 21.73 22.60 3.86
CA THR A 211 22.25 23.81 3.23
C THR A 211 22.89 24.73 4.27
N MET A 212 22.27 24.90 5.44
CA MET A 212 22.76 25.76 6.51
C MET A 212 23.99 25.18 7.25
N SER A 213 24.10 23.85 7.34
CA SER A 213 25.24 23.19 7.98
C SER A 213 26.55 23.33 7.18
N LYS A 214 26.53 23.77 5.91
CA LYS A 214 27.74 23.92 5.09
C LYS A 214 28.14 25.39 4.94
N SER A 215 29.43 25.69 5.18
CA SER A 215 29.99 27.05 5.25
C SER A 215 30.09 27.84 3.92
N LYS A 216 29.52 27.35 2.81
CA LYS A 216 29.37 28.11 1.57
C LYS A 216 27.88 28.21 1.27
N HIS A 217 27.40 29.42 0.99
CA HIS A 217 26.05 29.70 0.51
C HIS A 217 25.85 29.09 -0.89
N LEU A 218 25.63 27.77 -0.96
CA LEU A 218 25.41 27.04 -2.21
C LEU A 218 23.95 27.23 -2.63
N ASN A 219 23.72 27.54 -3.90
CA ASN A 219 22.38 27.53 -4.47
C ASN A 219 21.81 26.10 -4.45
N ILE A 220 20.51 25.97 -4.19
CA ILE A 220 19.83 24.67 -4.08
C ILE A 220 19.12 24.36 -5.39
N VAL A 221 19.32 23.16 -5.92
CA VAL A 221 18.53 22.61 -7.03
C VAL A 221 17.68 21.46 -6.51
N LEU A 222 16.37 21.61 -6.55
CA LEU A 222 15.42 20.54 -6.28
C LEU A 222 15.15 19.77 -7.57
N ASN A 223 15.72 18.56 -7.66
CA ASN A 223 15.50 17.64 -8.78
C ASN A 223 14.16 16.90 -8.58
N MET A 224 13.21 17.12 -9.49
CA MET A 224 11.87 16.54 -9.45
C MET A 224 11.69 15.32 -10.37
N GLU A 225 12.77 14.68 -10.80
CA GLU A 225 12.76 13.53 -11.72
C GLU A 225 11.78 12.41 -11.30
N HIS A 226 11.72 12.11 -10.00
CA HIS A 226 10.90 11.02 -9.46
C HIS A 226 9.53 11.46 -8.94
N PHE A 227 9.14 12.72 -9.18
CA PHE A 227 7.84 13.21 -8.75
C PHE A 227 6.78 12.78 -9.78
N SER A 228 5.81 11.99 -9.33
CA SER A 228 4.68 11.55 -10.15
C SER A 228 3.45 12.45 -10.03
N ASP A 229 3.25 13.01 -8.84
CA ASP A 229 2.17 13.95 -8.55
C ASP A 229 2.62 14.91 -7.44
N LEU A 230 1.85 15.97 -7.22
CA LEU A 230 2.08 16.93 -6.16
C LEU A 230 0.74 17.35 -5.56
N ASP A 231 0.52 17.05 -4.29
CA ASP A 231 -0.66 17.54 -3.58
C ASP A 231 -0.48 19.00 -3.14
N TYR A 232 -1.59 19.63 -2.73
CA TYR A 232 -1.58 21.04 -2.33
C TYR A 232 -0.62 21.33 -1.16
N THR A 233 -0.48 20.41 -0.20
CA THR A 233 0.40 20.62 0.96
C THR A 233 1.86 20.53 0.55
N SER A 234 2.21 19.60 -0.33
CA SER A 234 3.56 19.52 -0.91
C SER A 234 3.90 20.76 -1.73
N LEU A 235 2.94 21.31 -2.47
CA LEU A 235 3.11 22.58 -3.18
C LEU A 235 3.38 23.74 -2.21
N GLN A 236 2.61 23.82 -1.11
CA GLN A 236 2.79 24.85 -0.10
C GLN A 236 4.11 24.71 0.66
N SER A 237 4.60 23.48 0.87
CA SER A 237 5.90 23.22 1.46
C SER A 237 7.04 23.65 0.52
N ILE A 238 6.95 23.40 -0.78
CA ILE A 238 7.93 23.92 -1.76
C ILE A 238 7.94 25.46 -1.75
N LYS A 239 6.76 26.08 -1.65
CA LYS A 239 6.65 27.54 -1.54
C LYS A 239 7.28 28.08 -0.24
N SER A 240 7.11 27.37 0.86
CA SER A 240 7.68 27.74 2.16
C SER A 240 9.21 27.57 2.15
N LEU A 241 9.69 26.45 1.60
CA LEU A 241 11.11 26.21 1.33
C LEU A 241 11.72 27.31 0.47
N HIS A 242 11.05 27.75 -0.62
CA HIS A 242 11.53 28.86 -1.44
C HIS A 242 11.64 30.16 -0.62
N ALA A 243 10.60 30.50 0.13
CA ALA A 243 10.59 31.71 0.96
C ALA A 243 11.70 31.69 2.02
N ASP A 244 11.97 30.54 2.64
CA ASP A 244 13.03 30.39 3.63
C ASP A 244 14.43 30.42 2.99
N CYS A 245 14.61 29.82 1.80
CA CYS A 245 15.84 29.98 1.02
C CYS A 245 16.13 31.46 0.73
N VAL A 246 15.12 32.21 0.27
CA VAL A 246 15.24 33.64 -0.06
C VAL A 246 15.62 34.47 1.16
N LYS A 247 15.03 34.21 2.34
CA LYS A 247 15.42 34.89 3.60
C LYS A 247 16.89 34.69 3.97
N HIS A 248 17.45 33.54 3.61
CA HIS A 248 18.85 33.20 3.89
C HIS A 248 19.81 33.54 2.72
N GLY A 249 19.33 34.25 1.69
CA GLY A 249 20.15 34.65 0.53
C GLY A 249 20.51 33.49 -0.40
N ILE A 250 19.79 32.37 -0.33
CA ILE A 250 20.00 31.17 -1.14
C ILE A 250 18.95 31.13 -2.25
N LYS A 251 19.38 30.87 -3.49
CA LYS A 251 18.45 30.69 -4.62
C LYS A 251 18.00 29.22 -4.68
N LEU A 252 16.67 29.00 -4.74
CA LEU A 252 16.08 27.69 -5.00
C LEU A 252 15.69 27.57 -6.48
N ILE A 253 16.21 26.54 -7.14
CA ILE A 253 15.93 26.20 -8.54
C ILE A 253 15.20 24.86 -8.57
N VAL A 254 14.14 24.74 -9.35
CA VAL A 254 13.44 23.48 -9.58
C VAL A 254 13.77 22.95 -10.97
N ALA A 255 14.12 21.68 -11.08
CA ALA A 255 14.50 21.09 -12.36
C ALA A 255 13.92 19.69 -12.59
N ASN A 256 13.84 19.28 -13.87
CA ASN A 256 13.55 17.91 -14.32
C ASN A 256 12.19 17.36 -13.86
N GLY A 257 11.19 18.23 -13.69
CA GLY A 257 9.85 17.80 -13.30
C GLY A 257 8.93 17.57 -14.49
N MET A 258 7.98 16.64 -14.36
CA MET A 258 6.99 16.36 -15.40
C MET A 258 6.16 17.60 -15.76
N PRO A 259 5.67 17.75 -17.01
CA PRO A 259 4.87 18.91 -17.44
C PRO A 259 3.60 19.16 -16.59
N ARG A 260 3.02 18.10 -16.01
CA ARG A 260 1.89 18.23 -15.08
C ARG A 260 2.28 18.95 -13.79
N ILE A 261 3.46 18.63 -13.24
CA ILE A 261 3.98 19.23 -12.01
C ILE A 261 4.43 20.67 -12.28
N MET A 262 5.08 20.92 -13.41
CA MET A 262 5.49 22.29 -13.78
C MET A 262 4.28 23.22 -13.89
N ARG A 263 3.17 22.75 -14.48
CA ARG A 263 1.90 23.51 -14.49
C ARG A 263 1.36 23.78 -13.09
N LEU A 264 1.46 22.83 -12.16
CA LEU A 264 1.02 23.01 -10.78
C LEU A 264 1.89 24.04 -10.03
N LEU A 265 3.21 24.03 -10.24
CA LEU A 265 4.11 25.03 -9.67
C LEU A 265 3.83 26.43 -10.20
N MET A 266 3.60 26.56 -11.51
CA MET A 266 3.20 27.84 -12.13
C MET A 266 1.86 28.34 -11.58
N ALA A 267 0.88 27.45 -11.42
CA ALA A 267 -0.41 27.78 -10.81
C ALA A 267 -0.31 28.14 -9.32
N GLY A 268 0.70 27.61 -8.61
CA GLY A 268 0.96 27.90 -7.19
C GLY A 268 1.40 29.33 -6.88
N ASN A 269 1.65 30.14 -7.92
CA ASN A 269 2.04 31.55 -7.84
C ASN A 269 3.22 31.79 -6.87
N ILE A 270 4.27 30.97 -7.01
CA ILE A 270 5.53 31.12 -6.27
C ILE A 270 6.35 32.19 -7.02
N LYS A 271 6.40 33.40 -6.46
CA LYS A 271 7.14 34.52 -7.04
C LYS A 271 8.64 34.17 -7.11
N ASP A 272 9.28 34.53 -8.21
CA ASP A 272 10.74 34.41 -8.40
C ASP A 272 11.30 32.97 -8.26
N LEU A 273 10.48 31.95 -8.51
CA LEU A 273 10.95 30.56 -8.60
C LEU A 273 11.55 30.30 -9.99
N THR A 274 12.84 29.93 -10.04
CA THR A 274 13.48 29.51 -11.28
C THR A 274 13.12 28.06 -11.57
N ILE A 275 12.46 27.82 -12.72
CA ILE A 275 12.10 26.48 -13.19
C ILE A 275 12.92 26.19 -14.44
N CYS A 276 13.63 25.06 -14.45
CA CYS A 276 14.44 24.60 -15.56
C CYS A 276 13.96 23.23 -16.05
N ASP A 277 14.06 22.97 -17.35
CA ASP A 277 13.68 21.66 -17.90
C ASP A 277 14.72 20.59 -17.54
N THR A 278 16.02 20.93 -17.57
CA THR A 278 17.10 19.98 -17.28
C THR A 278 18.01 20.43 -16.13
N LEU A 279 18.66 19.44 -15.49
CA LEU A 279 19.69 19.71 -14.47
C LEU A 279 20.90 20.45 -15.04
N LYS A 280 21.23 20.24 -16.32
CA LYS A 280 22.35 20.94 -16.97
C LYS A 280 22.07 22.42 -17.12
N ASP A 281 20.83 22.78 -17.44
CA ASP A 281 20.42 24.18 -17.57
C ASP A 281 20.40 24.88 -16.20
N ALA A 282 19.95 24.19 -15.14
CA ALA A 282 19.99 24.71 -13.78
C ALA A 282 21.43 25.03 -13.29
N VAL A 283 22.42 24.22 -13.69
CA VAL A 283 23.84 24.46 -13.36
C VAL A 283 24.42 25.61 -14.20
N LYS A 284 24.03 25.74 -15.47
CA LYS A 284 24.46 26.87 -16.32
C LYS A 284 23.92 28.21 -15.83
N ASP A 285 22.63 28.26 -15.49
CA ASP A 285 21.92 29.48 -15.10
C ASP A 285 22.38 30.03 -13.73
N SER A 286 22.95 29.16 -12.89
CA SER A 286 23.61 29.53 -11.64
C SER A 286 25.06 29.98 -11.85
N SER A 287 25.81 29.33 -12.75
CA SER A 287 27.18 29.75 -13.11
C SER A 287 27.27 31.07 -13.88
N LEU A 288 26.19 31.51 -14.55
CA LEU A 288 26.13 32.79 -15.25
C LEU A 288 25.91 34.00 -14.32
N GLN A 289 25.43 33.79 -13.08
CA GLN A 289 25.21 34.87 -12.10
C GLN A 289 26.42 35.11 -11.19
N ASP A 290 27.23 34.08 -10.92
CA ASP A 290 28.55 34.23 -10.29
C ASP A 290 29.57 34.60 -11.37
N GLY A 291 29.73 35.90 -11.67
CA GLY A 291 30.58 36.43 -12.74
C GLY A 291 32.08 36.11 -12.64
N ASN A 292 32.47 34.85 -12.77
CA ASN A 292 33.85 34.41 -12.90
C ASN A 292 34.01 33.57 -14.19
N PRO A 293 34.42 34.20 -15.32
CA PRO A 293 34.49 33.55 -16.64
C PRO A 293 35.64 32.55 -16.80
N SER A 294 36.26 32.06 -15.73
CA SER A 294 37.44 31.17 -15.79
C SER A 294 37.14 29.66 -15.81
N ILE A 295 35.88 29.22 -15.74
CA ILE A 295 35.52 27.78 -15.71
C ILE A 295 34.90 27.29 -17.04
N ILE A 296 34.91 28.12 -18.09
CA ILE A 296 34.34 27.74 -19.41
C ILE A 296 35.33 26.92 -20.25
N ALA A 297 36.61 26.88 -19.87
CA ALA A 297 37.62 26.11 -20.58
C ALA A 297 38.32 25.21 -19.58
N ASN A 298 37.81 23.99 -19.41
CA ASN A 298 38.59 22.76 -19.31
C ASN A 298 37.65 21.60 -18.98
N GLU A 299 37.81 20.51 -19.73
CA GLU A 299 37.27 19.17 -19.50
C GLU A 299 35.84 18.93 -20.03
N ASP A 300 35.72 19.09 -21.36
CA ASP A 300 35.14 18.01 -22.17
C ASP A 300 35.92 16.70 -21.94
N ASP A 301 35.20 15.58 -22.01
CA ASP A 301 35.68 14.18 -22.00
C ASP A 301 36.09 13.55 -20.66
N GLU A 302 35.11 13.02 -19.91
CA GLU A 302 35.30 11.72 -19.26
C GLU A 302 34.01 10.88 -19.29
N GLU A 303 34.10 9.78 -20.06
CA GLU A 303 33.07 8.80 -20.35
C GLU A 303 32.45 8.17 -19.09
N GLU A 304 31.13 7.95 -19.17
CA GLU A 304 30.42 6.97 -18.36
C GLU A 304 31.09 5.59 -18.46
N LYS A 305 31.64 5.08 -17.34
CA LYS A 305 31.83 3.64 -17.17
C LYS A 305 30.63 3.03 -16.47
N PRO A 306 29.99 1.99 -17.03
CA PRO A 306 28.87 1.32 -16.40
C PRO A 306 29.38 0.52 -15.21
N PHE A 307 28.85 0.79 -14.02
CA PHE A 307 29.12 -0.02 -12.85
C PHE A 307 28.30 -1.31 -12.94
N VAL A 308 28.98 -2.38 -13.35
CA VAL A 308 28.49 -3.76 -13.34
C VAL A 308 28.16 -4.16 -11.90
N SER A 309 26.91 -4.52 -11.63
CA SER A 309 26.56 -5.22 -10.39
C SER A 309 27.09 -6.65 -10.43
N ARG A 310 27.95 -6.99 -9.47
CA ARG A 310 28.21 -8.36 -9.05
C ARG A 310 27.93 -8.47 -7.56
N LEU A 311 27.17 -9.53 -7.25
CA LEU A 311 26.74 -10.07 -5.95
C LEU A 311 25.48 -9.45 -5.34
#